data_AF-A0A2E8MC28-F1
#
_entry.id   AF-A0A2E8MC28-F1
#
_cell.length_a   1.000
_cell.length_b   1.000
_cell.length_c   1.000
_cell.angle_alpha   90.00
_cell.angle_beta   90.00
_cell.angle_gamma   90.00
#
_symmetry.space_group_name_H-M   'P 1'
#
loop_
_entity.id
_entity.type
_entity.pdbx_description
1 polymer ?
#
loop_
_entity_poly.entity_id
_entity_poly.type
_entity_poly.pdbx_seq_one_letter_code
_entity_poly.pdbx_strand_id
1 'polypeptide(L)'
;MMAHGGESVTIELVGDSFSEAQDAALAYAGETGAVFIPPYDSIEVMAGQGTLADEIFSSGKGPFDRVYVAIGGGGLAASVTTWLKSYWPEVKVIGVEGVDQASMSAAFENGGPTALEYVDIFCDGTAVTKVGKLTYEICRRQLDEIITVTNQEVSAAIKLHWDGLRVIPEPSGAMSLAGYLQQQREGLVGAEEKVLTILCGANMDFAKLSDISRQAGVNPRRNQSWRFTIPEENGSLVKLLTDLPGGVSITDLQYGRSAQDPQLPVLTLAVPEDEEAEFGEWLSEQQAQAVDVTGEAEVSYRLIRYSPSLFRAPLFVEVEFPERAGALRAFMREVSPLVSLCYFNYTYSGERVGRALLGLDFPDAESLRSGRELVMACAGKTVRAVKEVSLDHLGGAR
;
A
#
# COMPACT_ATOMS: atom_id res chain seq x y z
N MET A 1 -0.98 -16.73 22.18
CA MET A 1 -0.36 -17.23 20.92
C MET A 1 0.38 -18.49 21.30
N MET A 2 0.02 -19.67 20.78
CA MET A 2 0.86 -20.85 20.99
C MET A 2 2.16 -20.62 20.22
N ALA A 3 3.29 -20.56 20.92
CA ALA A 3 4.58 -20.59 20.25
C ALA A 3 4.67 -21.89 19.43
N HIS A 4 5.19 -21.82 18.21
CA HIS A 4 5.57 -23.03 17.49
C HIS A 4 6.52 -23.84 18.38
N GLY A 5 6.15 -25.07 18.73
CA GLY A 5 6.92 -25.93 19.65
C GLY A 5 6.41 -25.99 21.10
N GLY A 6 5.40 -25.20 21.49
CA GLY A 6 4.70 -25.34 22.77
C GLY A 6 5.62 -25.26 23.99
N GLU A 7 5.50 -26.21 24.92
CA GLU A 7 6.31 -26.26 26.15
C GLU A 7 7.81 -26.52 25.89
N SER A 8 8.19 -26.95 24.69
CA SER A 8 9.59 -27.19 24.31
C SER A 8 10.33 -25.92 23.89
N VAL A 9 9.65 -24.77 23.83
CA VAL A 9 10.21 -23.51 23.36
C VAL A 9 10.08 -22.43 24.43
N THR A 10 11.21 -21.80 24.76
CA THR A 10 11.26 -20.60 25.60
C THR A 10 11.59 -19.41 24.71
N ILE A 11 10.81 -18.33 24.82
CA ILE A 11 11.02 -17.09 24.06
C ILE A 11 11.63 -16.07 25.00
N GLU A 12 12.82 -15.60 24.66
CA GLU A 12 13.50 -14.50 25.35
C GLU A 12 13.42 -13.26 24.47
N LEU A 13 12.86 -12.17 24.99
CA LEU A 13 12.75 -10.89 24.30
C LEU A 13 13.92 -10.00 24.73
N VAL A 14 14.90 -9.82 23.84
CA VAL A 14 16.10 -9.02 24.10
C VAL A 14 16.38 -8.10 22.90
N GLY A 15 16.55 -6.81 23.19
CA GLY A 15 16.85 -5.79 22.19
C GLY A 15 15.61 -5.22 21.49
N ASP A 16 15.82 -4.10 20.80
CA ASP A 16 14.80 -3.42 19.99
C ASP A 16 14.95 -3.71 18.48
N SER A 17 15.98 -4.47 18.10
CA SER A 17 16.28 -4.85 16.71
C SER A 17 16.67 -6.33 16.56
N PHE A 18 16.51 -6.88 15.36
CA PHE A 18 16.94 -8.26 15.06
C PHE A 18 18.43 -8.47 15.32
N SER A 19 19.27 -7.46 15.02
CA SER A 19 20.72 -7.55 15.25
C SER A 19 21.04 -7.70 16.73
N GLU A 20 20.38 -6.92 17.60
CA GLU A 20 20.55 -7.03 19.05
C GLU A 20 20.06 -8.37 19.59
N ALA A 21 18.93 -8.87 19.08
CA ALA A 21 18.42 -10.18 19.44
C ALA A 21 19.37 -11.31 18.99
N GLN A 22 20.00 -11.19 17.82
CA GLN A 22 21.02 -12.13 17.35
C GLN A 22 22.27 -12.10 18.22
N ASP A 23 22.79 -10.91 18.54
CA ASP A 23 23.97 -10.75 19.41
C ASP A 23 23.70 -11.36 20.79
N ALA A 24 22.51 -11.14 21.35
CA ALA A 24 22.07 -11.76 22.59
C ALA A 24 22.00 -13.30 22.48
N ALA A 25 21.47 -13.84 21.39
CA ALA A 25 21.41 -15.27 21.16
C ALA A 25 22.81 -15.91 21.01
N LEU A 26 23.76 -15.22 20.38
CA LEU A 26 25.15 -15.64 20.27
C LEU A 26 25.86 -15.62 21.63
N ALA A 27 25.64 -14.56 22.43
CA ALA A 27 26.16 -14.48 23.79
C ALA A 27 25.63 -15.61 24.67
N TYR A 28 24.31 -15.85 24.65
CA TYR A 28 23.65 -16.94 25.36
C TYR A 28 24.21 -18.32 24.97
N ALA A 29 24.43 -18.55 23.66
CA ALA A 29 25.05 -19.78 23.18
C ALA A 29 26.47 -19.96 23.74
N GLY A 30 27.26 -18.88 23.78
CA GLY A 30 28.61 -18.88 24.37
C GLY A 30 28.61 -19.15 25.87
N GLU A 31 27.65 -18.60 26.62
CA GLU A 31 27.55 -18.74 28.08
C GLU A 31 27.03 -20.11 28.52
N THR A 32 26.04 -20.66 27.80
CA THR A 32 25.35 -21.90 28.20
C THR A 32 25.89 -23.15 27.50
N GLY A 33 26.67 -22.99 26.43
CA GLY A 33 27.06 -24.08 25.55
C GLY A 33 25.93 -24.57 24.62
N ALA A 34 24.85 -23.80 24.49
CA ALA A 34 23.80 -24.09 23.51
C ALA A 34 24.33 -23.96 22.07
N VAL A 35 23.79 -24.79 21.16
CA VAL A 35 24.13 -24.69 19.73
C VAL A 35 23.33 -23.56 19.11
N PHE A 36 24.01 -22.54 18.62
CA PHE A 36 23.38 -21.50 17.80
C PHE A 36 23.06 -22.05 16.41
N ILE A 37 21.81 -21.91 15.97
CA ILE A 37 21.35 -22.33 14.64
C ILE A 37 21.21 -21.09 13.76
N PRO A 38 22.12 -20.87 12.78
CA PRO A 38 22.04 -19.69 11.93
C PRO A 38 20.79 -19.73 11.03
N PRO A 39 20.21 -18.58 10.68
CA PRO A 39 19.08 -18.53 9.75
C PRO A 39 19.47 -18.80 8.29
N TYR A 40 20.74 -18.60 7.90
CA TYR A 40 21.20 -18.79 6.51
C TYR A 40 22.69 -19.09 6.32
N ASP A 41 23.60 -18.53 7.13
CA ASP A 41 25.06 -18.61 6.87
C ASP A 41 25.71 -19.90 7.46
N SER A 42 25.14 -21.06 7.12
CA SER A 42 25.64 -22.39 7.48
C SER A 42 25.45 -23.36 6.32
N ILE A 43 26.44 -24.22 6.09
CA ILE A 43 26.39 -25.22 5.02
C ILE A 43 25.22 -26.19 5.22
N GLU A 44 24.93 -26.58 6.47
CA GLU A 44 23.84 -27.49 6.82
C GLU A 44 22.47 -26.84 6.56
N VAL A 45 22.30 -25.58 6.97
CA VAL A 45 21.09 -24.80 6.71
C VAL A 45 20.88 -24.66 5.21
N MET A 46 21.93 -24.28 4.48
CA MET A 46 21.91 -24.14 3.03
C MET A 46 21.62 -25.47 2.34
N ALA A 47 22.23 -26.57 2.75
CA ALA A 47 21.94 -27.90 2.19
C ALA A 47 20.47 -28.27 2.38
N GLY A 48 19.89 -27.93 3.54
CA GLY A 48 18.45 -28.05 3.79
C GLY A 48 17.62 -27.21 2.82
N GLN A 49 17.94 -25.94 2.62
CA GLN A 49 17.23 -25.09 1.64
C GLN A 49 17.36 -25.63 0.20
N GLY A 50 18.48 -26.29 -0.11
CA GLY A 50 18.75 -26.88 -1.42
C GLY A 50 17.82 -28.03 -1.80
N THR A 51 17.12 -28.66 -0.85
CA THR A 51 16.16 -29.73 -1.17
C THR A 51 15.00 -29.23 -2.02
N LEU A 52 14.66 -27.94 -1.93
CA LEU A 52 13.68 -27.31 -2.82
C LEU A 52 14.08 -27.48 -4.30
N ALA A 53 15.37 -27.32 -4.61
CA ALA A 53 15.86 -27.46 -5.97
C ALA A 53 15.81 -28.93 -6.45
N ASP A 54 16.04 -29.88 -5.54
CA ASP A 54 15.84 -31.32 -5.81
C ASP A 54 14.38 -31.64 -6.14
N GLU A 55 13.43 -31.05 -5.41
CA GLU A 55 12.00 -31.18 -5.73
C GLU A 55 11.64 -30.53 -7.07
N ILE A 56 12.20 -29.36 -7.38
CA ILE A 56 12.00 -28.68 -8.67
C ILE A 56 12.45 -29.56 -9.83
N PHE A 57 13.63 -30.18 -9.74
CA PHE A 57 14.13 -31.07 -10.78
C PHE A 57 13.34 -32.37 -10.85
N SER A 58 13.07 -33.00 -9.71
CA SER A 58 12.30 -34.24 -9.60
C SER A 58 10.87 -34.08 -10.11
N SER A 59 10.33 -32.86 -10.14
CA SER A 59 9.01 -32.58 -10.74
C SER A 59 8.92 -32.90 -12.24
N GLY A 60 10.06 -33.05 -12.93
CA GLY A 60 10.11 -33.28 -14.38
C GLY A 60 9.65 -32.08 -15.22
N LYS A 61 9.44 -30.91 -14.59
CA LYS A 61 9.01 -29.68 -15.28
C LYS A 61 10.16 -28.91 -15.91
N GLY A 62 11.42 -29.25 -15.66
CA GLY A 62 12.55 -28.59 -16.30
C GLY A 62 12.89 -29.14 -17.70
N PRO A 63 13.99 -28.65 -18.31
CA PRO A 63 14.81 -27.53 -17.84
C PRO A 63 14.02 -26.21 -17.87
N PHE A 64 14.41 -25.27 -17.01
CA PHE A 64 13.95 -23.89 -17.07
C PHE A 64 15.05 -23.02 -17.69
N ASP A 65 14.66 -21.96 -18.38
CA ASP A 65 15.59 -20.99 -18.96
C ASP A 65 15.99 -19.92 -17.94
N ARG A 66 15.03 -19.53 -17.09
CA ARG A 66 15.23 -18.54 -16.02
C ARG A 66 14.60 -18.97 -14.70
N VAL A 67 15.29 -18.66 -13.61
CA VAL A 67 14.83 -18.90 -12.24
C VAL A 67 15.00 -17.61 -11.45
N TYR A 68 13.92 -17.15 -10.81
CA TYR A 68 13.96 -16.00 -9.90
C TYR A 68 13.87 -16.48 -8.46
N VAL A 69 14.77 -15.96 -7.62
CA VAL A 69 14.85 -16.33 -6.20
C VAL A 69 15.04 -15.08 -5.33
N ALA A 70 14.14 -14.90 -4.37
CA ALA A 70 14.24 -13.83 -3.38
C ALA A 70 15.52 -13.97 -2.53
N ILE A 71 16.16 -12.85 -2.23
CA ILE A 71 17.38 -12.78 -1.43
C ILE A 71 17.12 -11.97 -0.16
N GLY A 72 17.24 -12.63 1.00
CA GLY A 72 17.52 -12.01 2.28
C GLY A 72 18.99 -12.20 2.62
N GLY A 73 19.31 -13.06 3.59
CA GLY A 73 20.70 -13.41 3.91
C GLY A 73 21.43 -14.25 2.84
N GLY A 74 20.74 -14.64 1.77
CA GLY A 74 21.30 -15.35 0.61
C GLY A 74 21.29 -16.88 0.70
N GLY A 75 20.83 -17.48 1.80
CA GLY A 75 20.84 -18.93 2.00
C GLY A 75 20.08 -19.69 0.91
N LEU A 76 18.81 -19.33 0.69
CA LEU A 76 17.97 -19.95 -0.34
C LEU A 76 18.56 -19.77 -1.75
N ALA A 77 18.93 -18.54 -2.11
CA ALA A 77 19.50 -18.24 -3.42
C ALA A 77 20.80 -19.03 -3.67
N ALA A 78 21.74 -18.99 -2.74
CA ALA A 78 22.99 -19.72 -2.85
C ALA A 78 22.77 -21.23 -3.04
N SER A 79 21.84 -21.82 -2.28
CA SER A 79 21.52 -23.24 -2.38
C SER A 79 20.83 -23.61 -3.69
N VAL A 80 19.77 -22.89 -4.07
CA VAL A 80 18.99 -23.16 -5.28
C VAL A 80 19.87 -22.99 -6.51
N THR A 81 20.67 -21.92 -6.58
CA THR A 81 21.57 -21.70 -7.72
C THR A 81 22.60 -22.81 -7.85
N THR A 82 23.27 -23.18 -6.74
CA THR A 82 24.27 -24.25 -6.72
C THR A 82 23.70 -25.56 -7.22
N TRP A 83 22.52 -25.91 -6.70
CA TRP A 83 21.88 -27.17 -7.03
C TRP A 83 21.41 -27.16 -8.49
N LEU A 84 20.65 -26.15 -8.93
CA LEU A 84 20.09 -26.11 -10.28
C LEU A 84 21.17 -26.06 -11.37
N LYS A 85 22.25 -25.28 -11.19
CA LYS A 85 23.35 -25.22 -12.18
C LYS A 85 24.15 -26.51 -12.27
N SER A 86 24.08 -27.39 -11.26
CA SER A 86 24.69 -28.73 -11.34
C SER A 86 23.94 -29.65 -12.31
N TYR A 87 22.65 -29.41 -12.58
CA TYR A 87 21.82 -30.19 -13.50
C TYR A 87 21.52 -29.46 -14.81
N TRP A 88 21.33 -28.15 -14.77
CA TRP A 88 21.06 -27.28 -15.91
C TRP A 88 22.09 -26.14 -15.94
N PRO A 89 23.32 -26.37 -16.44
CA PRO A 89 24.40 -25.37 -16.37
C PRO A 89 24.06 -24.03 -17.05
N GLU A 90 23.20 -24.08 -18.08
CA GLU A 90 22.79 -22.91 -18.87
C GLU A 90 21.61 -22.14 -18.26
N VAL A 91 21.00 -22.62 -17.15
CA VAL A 91 19.91 -21.89 -16.50
C VAL A 91 20.42 -20.56 -15.97
N LYS A 92 19.69 -19.48 -16.26
CA LYS A 92 19.93 -18.17 -15.65
C LYS A 92 19.23 -18.10 -14.31
N VAL A 93 19.96 -17.83 -13.24
CA VAL A 93 19.41 -17.64 -11.90
C VAL A 93 19.58 -16.18 -11.50
N ILE A 94 18.44 -15.53 -11.32
CA ILE A 94 18.31 -14.12 -11.00
C ILE A 94 17.95 -13.98 -9.53
N GLY A 95 18.82 -13.32 -8.78
CA GLY A 95 18.56 -12.90 -7.40
C GLY A 95 17.61 -11.70 -7.38
N VAL A 96 16.63 -11.69 -6.49
CA VAL A 96 15.69 -10.58 -6.35
C VAL A 96 15.75 -10.01 -4.94
N GLU A 97 16.09 -8.74 -4.83
CA GLU A 97 16.11 -7.97 -3.58
C GLU A 97 15.06 -6.85 -3.59
N GLY A 98 14.74 -6.29 -2.42
CA GLY A 98 13.98 -5.04 -2.34
C GLY A 98 14.92 -3.85 -2.53
N VAL A 99 14.44 -2.76 -3.15
CA VAL A 99 15.26 -1.54 -3.36
C VAL A 99 15.96 -1.07 -2.07
N ASP A 100 15.22 -0.99 -0.97
CA ASP A 100 15.75 -0.59 0.36
C ASP A 100 16.15 -1.79 1.24
N GLN A 101 16.43 -2.95 0.63
CA GLN A 101 16.84 -4.19 1.31
C GLN A 101 17.98 -4.91 0.56
N ALA A 102 18.65 -4.23 -0.37
CA ALA A 102 19.59 -4.81 -1.33
C ALA A 102 20.99 -5.12 -0.75
N SER A 103 21.03 -5.93 0.30
CA SER A 103 22.25 -6.23 1.06
C SER A 103 23.27 -7.09 0.28
N MET A 104 22.81 -7.97 -0.61
CA MET A 104 23.66 -8.76 -1.50
C MET A 104 24.22 -7.91 -2.63
N SER A 105 23.40 -7.03 -3.22
CA SER A 105 23.86 -6.05 -4.22
C SER A 105 24.96 -5.15 -3.63
N ALA A 106 24.74 -4.61 -2.43
CA ALA A 106 25.75 -3.83 -1.72
C ALA A 106 27.02 -4.65 -1.42
N ALA A 107 26.89 -5.94 -1.11
CA ALA A 107 28.04 -6.81 -0.90
C ALA A 107 28.83 -7.07 -2.20
N PHE A 108 28.15 -7.21 -3.34
CA PHE A 108 28.79 -7.36 -4.65
C PHE A 108 29.61 -6.12 -5.02
N GLU A 109 29.01 -4.94 -4.85
CA GLU A 109 29.65 -3.65 -5.12
C GLU A 109 30.88 -3.42 -4.25
N ASN A 110 30.79 -3.72 -2.95
CA ASN A 110 31.88 -3.51 -1.99
C ASN A 110 32.93 -4.64 -1.98
N GLY A 111 32.71 -5.73 -2.72
CA GLY A 111 33.63 -6.86 -2.74
C GLY A 111 33.56 -7.79 -1.52
N GLY A 112 32.54 -7.66 -0.66
CA GLY A 112 32.32 -8.52 0.50
C GLY A 112 31.09 -8.13 1.33
N PRO A 113 30.66 -8.98 2.28
CA PRO A 113 29.51 -8.70 3.13
C PRO A 113 29.64 -7.35 3.85
N THR A 114 28.74 -6.43 3.53
CA THR A 114 28.71 -5.06 4.05
C THR A 114 27.35 -4.80 4.67
N ALA A 115 27.32 -4.14 5.83
CA ALA A 115 26.07 -3.81 6.50
C ALA A 115 25.44 -2.58 5.83
N LEU A 116 24.14 -2.64 5.56
CA LEU A 116 23.33 -1.48 5.19
C LEU A 116 23.08 -0.60 6.42
N GLU A 117 23.04 0.71 6.22
CA GLU A 117 22.70 1.68 7.28
C GLU A 117 21.21 1.65 7.64
N TYR A 118 20.38 1.33 6.66
CA TYR A 118 18.92 1.26 6.76
C TYR A 118 18.40 0.06 5.97
N VAL A 119 17.34 -0.56 6.47
CA VAL A 119 16.63 -1.65 5.81
C VAL A 119 15.13 -1.43 5.98
N ASP A 120 14.40 -1.38 4.87
CA ASP A 120 12.94 -1.35 4.90
C ASP A 120 12.37 -2.71 5.37
N ILE A 121 11.30 -2.68 6.16
CA ILE A 121 10.69 -3.85 6.80
C ILE A 121 9.45 -4.37 6.07
N PHE A 122 9.11 -3.82 4.90
CA PHE A 122 7.95 -4.28 4.14
C PHE A 122 8.07 -5.77 3.78
N CYS A 123 9.22 -6.21 3.28
CA CYS A 123 9.57 -7.62 3.09
C CYS A 123 10.44 -8.11 4.26
N ASP A 124 9.81 -8.27 5.42
CA ASP A 124 10.43 -8.71 6.67
C ASP A 124 11.31 -9.97 6.55
N GLY A 125 10.87 -11.00 5.81
CA GLY A 125 11.65 -12.22 5.56
C GLY A 125 12.97 -11.99 4.80
N THR A 126 13.11 -10.87 4.09
CA THR A 126 14.34 -10.48 3.37
C THR A 126 15.04 -9.25 3.98
N ALA A 127 14.49 -8.66 5.04
CA ALA A 127 15.02 -7.48 5.72
C ALA A 127 16.31 -7.79 6.51
N VAL A 128 17.38 -8.07 5.78
CA VAL A 128 18.69 -8.43 6.31
C VAL A 128 19.66 -7.28 6.09
N THR A 129 20.28 -6.79 7.16
CA THR A 129 21.26 -5.68 7.09
C THR A 129 22.56 -6.12 6.44
N LYS A 130 22.97 -7.38 6.62
CA LYS A 130 24.23 -7.92 6.12
C LYS A 130 24.10 -9.39 5.74
N VAL A 131 24.41 -9.71 4.48
CA VAL A 131 24.42 -11.08 3.96
C VAL A 131 25.45 -11.97 4.67
N GLY A 132 25.25 -13.28 4.57
CA GLY A 132 26.20 -14.28 5.05
C GLY A 132 27.51 -14.27 4.27
N LYS A 133 28.59 -14.73 4.91
CA LYS A 133 29.89 -14.85 4.27
C LYS A 133 29.91 -15.99 3.25
N LEU A 134 29.34 -17.14 3.60
CA LEU A 134 29.29 -18.31 2.72
C LEU A 134 28.30 -18.07 1.58
N THR A 135 27.14 -17.50 1.91
CA THR A 135 26.09 -17.20 0.93
C THR A 135 26.59 -16.20 -0.10
N TYR A 136 27.27 -15.12 0.32
CA TYR A 136 27.91 -14.17 -0.59
C TYR A 136 28.92 -14.82 -1.54
N GLU A 137 29.85 -15.64 -1.02
CA GLU A 137 30.87 -16.31 -1.84
C GLU A 137 30.25 -17.19 -2.94
N ILE A 138 29.15 -17.87 -2.61
CA ILE A 138 28.42 -18.73 -3.56
C ILE A 138 27.63 -17.88 -4.55
N CYS A 139 26.83 -16.92 -4.08
CA CYS A 139 26.03 -16.04 -4.92
C CYS A 139 26.91 -15.28 -5.91
N ARG A 140 28.04 -14.72 -5.48
CA ARG A 140 29.00 -14.00 -6.35
C ARG A 140 29.56 -14.85 -7.47
N ARG A 141 29.70 -16.16 -7.26
CA ARG A 141 30.24 -17.08 -8.27
C ARG A 141 29.18 -17.64 -9.20
N GLN A 142 27.93 -17.71 -8.74
CA GLN A 142 26.93 -18.53 -9.40
C GLN A 142 25.66 -17.79 -9.83
N LEU A 143 25.28 -16.67 -9.21
CA LEU A 143 24.15 -15.88 -9.73
C LEU A 143 24.55 -15.22 -11.04
N ASP A 144 23.63 -15.22 -12.00
CA ASP A 144 23.83 -14.56 -13.29
C ASP A 144 23.52 -13.06 -13.21
N GLU A 145 22.57 -12.69 -12.34
CA GLU A 145 22.12 -11.32 -12.17
C GLU A 145 21.51 -11.13 -10.77
N ILE A 146 21.55 -9.90 -10.24
CA ILE A 146 20.76 -9.47 -9.10
C ILE A 146 19.97 -8.23 -9.52
N ILE A 147 18.67 -8.26 -9.28
CA ILE A 147 17.76 -7.14 -9.56
C ILE A 147 17.07 -6.69 -8.28
N THR A 148 16.54 -5.47 -8.29
CA THR A 148 15.75 -4.92 -7.19
C THR A 148 14.31 -4.64 -7.62
N VAL A 149 13.37 -4.88 -6.70
CA VAL A 149 11.95 -4.60 -6.89
C VAL A 149 11.43 -3.66 -5.81
N THR A 150 10.45 -2.85 -6.16
CA THR A 150 9.75 -1.94 -5.25
C THR A 150 8.65 -2.65 -4.47
N ASN A 151 8.26 -2.11 -3.33
CA ASN A 151 7.13 -2.62 -2.54
C ASN A 151 5.80 -2.63 -3.33
N GLN A 152 5.63 -1.70 -4.27
CA GLN A 152 4.48 -1.68 -5.18
C GLN A 152 4.50 -2.87 -6.15
N GLU A 153 5.66 -3.18 -6.74
CA GLU A 153 5.81 -4.35 -7.62
C GLU A 153 5.61 -5.66 -6.86
N VAL A 154 6.12 -5.75 -5.63
CA VAL A 154 5.85 -6.89 -4.74
C VAL A 154 4.36 -7.02 -4.45
N SER A 155 3.69 -5.92 -4.09
CA SER A 155 2.24 -5.89 -3.82
C SER A 155 1.43 -6.33 -5.05
N ALA A 156 1.80 -5.88 -6.24
CA ALA A 156 1.19 -6.32 -7.50
C ALA A 156 1.40 -7.83 -7.75
N ALA A 157 2.56 -8.38 -7.40
CA ALA A 157 2.82 -9.81 -7.51
C ALA A 157 1.99 -10.63 -6.50
N ILE A 158 1.79 -10.16 -5.27
CA ILE A 158 0.87 -10.78 -4.29
C ILE A 158 -0.56 -10.82 -4.87
N LYS A 159 -1.02 -9.71 -5.43
CA LYS A 159 -2.33 -9.63 -6.09
C LYS A 159 -2.45 -10.65 -7.24
N LEU A 160 -1.42 -10.78 -8.07
CA LEU A 160 -1.41 -11.74 -9.18
C LEU A 160 -1.47 -13.19 -8.68
N HIS A 161 -0.74 -13.53 -7.62
CA HIS A 161 -0.85 -14.85 -6.96
C HIS A 161 -2.27 -15.12 -6.46
N TRP A 162 -2.92 -14.12 -5.86
CA TRP A 162 -4.31 -14.24 -5.41
C TRP A 162 -5.28 -14.42 -6.58
N ASP A 163 -5.16 -13.60 -7.62
CA ASP A 163 -6.09 -13.62 -8.76
C ASP A 163 -5.98 -14.92 -9.57
N GLY A 164 -4.75 -15.41 -9.78
CA GLY A 164 -4.49 -16.59 -10.58
C GLY A 164 -4.57 -17.91 -9.80
N LEU A 165 -3.98 -17.97 -8.62
CA LEU A 165 -3.78 -19.22 -7.86
C LEU A 165 -4.55 -19.26 -6.53
N ARG A 166 -5.16 -18.15 -6.10
CA ARG A 166 -5.82 -18.02 -4.79
C ARG A 166 -4.86 -18.27 -3.62
N VAL A 167 -3.58 -18.02 -3.84
CA VAL A 167 -2.53 -18.08 -2.81
C VAL A 167 -2.21 -16.67 -2.35
N ILE A 168 -2.04 -16.49 -1.05
CA ILE A 168 -1.63 -15.22 -0.44
C ILE A 168 -0.22 -15.41 0.12
N PRO A 169 0.83 -15.05 -0.63
CA PRO A 169 2.18 -15.00 -0.08
C PRO A 169 2.34 -13.81 0.88
N GLU A 170 3.32 -13.90 1.76
CA GLU A 170 3.88 -12.74 2.46
C GLU A 170 4.66 -11.88 1.44
N PRO A 171 5.02 -10.62 1.75
CA PRO A 171 5.71 -9.77 0.79
C PRO A 171 7.01 -10.38 0.24
N SER A 172 7.87 -10.91 1.11
CA SER A 172 9.09 -11.64 0.72
C SER A 172 8.79 -12.83 -0.21
N GLY A 173 7.68 -13.53 0.06
CA GLY A 173 7.19 -14.66 -0.73
C GLY A 173 6.83 -14.32 -2.17
N ALA A 174 6.51 -13.05 -2.47
CA ALA A 174 6.12 -12.62 -3.81
C ALA A 174 7.25 -11.97 -4.61
N MET A 175 8.42 -11.73 -4.02
CA MET A 175 9.52 -11.00 -4.65
C MET A 175 10.02 -11.68 -5.93
N SER A 176 10.19 -13.00 -5.94
CA SER A 176 10.61 -13.75 -7.13
C SER A 176 9.67 -13.51 -8.33
N LEU A 177 8.35 -13.46 -8.08
CA LEU A 177 7.38 -13.18 -9.12
C LEU A 177 7.43 -11.71 -9.55
N ALA A 178 7.62 -10.77 -8.61
CA ALA A 178 7.78 -9.36 -8.93
C ALA A 178 8.98 -9.12 -9.86
N GLY A 179 10.12 -9.76 -9.58
CA GLY A 179 11.32 -9.66 -10.42
C GLY A 179 11.11 -10.21 -11.83
N TYR A 180 10.40 -11.34 -11.96
CA TYR A 180 9.98 -11.84 -13.27
C TYR A 180 9.11 -10.83 -14.02
N LEU A 181 8.07 -10.30 -13.38
CA LEU A 181 7.13 -9.36 -14.01
C LEU A 181 7.85 -8.06 -14.44
N GLN A 182 8.84 -7.60 -13.68
CA GLN A 182 9.68 -6.46 -14.05
C GLN A 182 10.45 -6.73 -15.34
N GLN A 183 11.27 -7.79 -15.39
CA GLN A 183 12.04 -8.15 -16.60
C GLN A 183 11.13 -8.49 -17.79
N GLN A 184 9.95 -9.06 -17.56
CA GLN A 184 8.96 -9.30 -18.60
C GLN A 184 8.45 -7.99 -19.22
N ARG A 185 8.10 -6.99 -18.40
CA ARG A 185 7.67 -5.66 -18.88
C ARG A 185 8.76 -4.96 -19.68
N GLU A 186 10.02 -5.19 -19.33
CA GLU A 186 11.19 -4.64 -20.03
C GLU A 186 11.54 -5.40 -21.32
N GLY A 187 10.83 -6.49 -21.63
CA GLY A 187 11.10 -7.31 -22.82
C GLY A 187 12.37 -8.15 -22.71
N LEU A 188 12.88 -8.36 -21.50
CA LEU A 188 14.10 -9.15 -21.24
C LEU A 188 13.85 -10.66 -21.15
N VAL A 189 12.58 -11.06 -21.06
CA VAL A 189 12.16 -12.47 -21.05
C VAL A 189 11.53 -12.83 -22.39
N GLY A 190 12.10 -13.83 -23.08
CA GLY A 190 11.57 -14.30 -24.36
C GLY A 190 10.21 -14.98 -24.23
N ALA A 191 9.38 -14.90 -25.27
CA ALA A 191 8.02 -15.47 -25.27
C ALA A 191 7.99 -16.99 -25.06
N GLU A 192 9.04 -17.68 -25.49
CA GLU A 192 9.19 -19.14 -25.37
C GLU A 192 10.04 -19.56 -24.16
N GLU A 193 10.58 -18.62 -23.38
CA GLU A 193 11.40 -18.95 -22.21
C GLU A 193 10.52 -19.56 -21.11
N LYS A 194 10.96 -20.70 -20.59
CA LYS A 194 10.34 -21.35 -19.45
C LYS A 194 10.89 -20.77 -18.16
N VAL A 195 10.04 -20.07 -17.43
CA VAL A 195 10.41 -19.36 -16.21
C VAL A 195 9.94 -20.09 -14.95
N LEU A 196 10.80 -20.13 -13.94
CA LEU A 196 10.48 -20.55 -12.58
C LEU A 196 10.55 -19.34 -11.63
N THR A 197 9.51 -19.18 -10.80
CA THR A 197 9.51 -18.22 -9.69
C THR A 197 9.25 -18.99 -8.39
N ILE A 198 9.96 -18.63 -7.32
CA ILE A 198 9.84 -19.30 -6.02
C ILE A 198 8.99 -18.47 -5.07
N LEU A 199 7.87 -19.04 -4.62
CA LEU A 199 7.10 -18.53 -3.50
C LEU A 199 7.71 -19.07 -2.20
N CYS A 200 8.47 -18.25 -1.49
CA CYS A 200 9.27 -18.70 -0.34
C CYS A 200 8.57 -18.62 1.03
N GLY A 201 7.44 -17.91 1.14
CA GLY A 201 6.75 -17.71 2.41
C GLY A 201 5.33 -17.16 2.29
N ALA A 202 4.55 -17.31 3.37
CA ALA A 202 3.14 -16.91 3.46
C ALA A 202 2.72 -16.48 4.88
N ASN A 203 3.68 -16.20 5.76
CA ASN A 203 3.45 -15.78 7.14
C ASN A 203 3.30 -14.26 7.20
N MET A 204 2.06 -13.79 7.17
CA MET A 204 1.74 -12.37 7.19
C MET A 204 0.55 -12.08 8.11
N ASP A 205 0.61 -10.96 8.84
CA ASP A 205 -0.56 -10.43 9.54
C ASP A 205 -1.64 -10.01 8.53
N PHE A 206 -2.87 -10.46 8.75
CA PHE A 206 -4.02 -10.12 7.91
C PHE A 206 -4.21 -8.60 7.77
N ALA A 207 -3.86 -7.80 8.78
CA ALA A 207 -3.94 -6.34 8.71
C ALA A 207 -3.05 -5.74 7.60
N LYS A 208 -1.90 -6.38 7.31
CA LYS A 208 -0.95 -5.96 6.26
C LYS A 208 -1.55 -6.06 4.85
N LEU A 209 -2.61 -6.86 4.66
CA LEU A 209 -3.34 -6.94 3.38
C LEU A 209 -3.99 -5.61 2.98
N SER A 210 -4.39 -4.77 3.94
CA SER A 210 -4.95 -3.45 3.63
C SER A 210 -3.90 -2.56 2.94
N ASP A 211 -2.67 -2.56 3.46
CA ASP A 211 -1.56 -1.82 2.88
C ASP A 211 -1.15 -2.39 1.52
N ILE A 212 -1.08 -3.72 1.39
CA ILE A 212 -0.82 -4.40 0.11
C ILE A 212 -1.90 -4.05 -0.92
N SER A 213 -3.18 -4.09 -0.54
CA SER A 213 -4.29 -3.75 -1.44
C SER A 213 -4.18 -2.30 -1.94
N ARG A 214 -3.75 -1.38 -1.08
CA ARG A 214 -3.50 0.01 -1.44
C ARG A 214 -2.32 0.14 -2.41
N GLN A 215 -1.21 -0.54 -2.15
CA GLN A 215 0.00 -0.47 -2.98
C GLN A 215 -0.11 -1.22 -4.32
N ALA A 216 -0.84 -2.34 -4.36
CA ALA A 216 -1.05 -3.17 -5.55
C ALA A 216 -2.02 -2.55 -6.57
N GLY A 217 -2.55 -1.34 -6.31
CA GLY A 217 -3.54 -0.72 -7.18
C GLY A 217 -4.84 -1.52 -7.28
N VAL A 218 -5.22 -2.30 -6.25
CA VAL A 218 -6.52 -3.01 -6.19
C VAL A 218 -7.70 -2.02 -6.15
N ASN A 219 -7.42 -0.72 -6.05
CA ASN A 219 -8.28 0.31 -6.60
C ASN A 219 -7.72 0.71 -8.00
N PRO A 220 -8.07 0.00 -9.09
CA PRO A 220 -7.52 0.21 -10.45
C PRO A 220 -7.96 1.53 -11.09
N ARG A 221 -8.56 2.43 -10.31
CA ARG A 221 -8.76 3.80 -10.70
C ARG A 221 -7.56 4.58 -10.22
N ARG A 222 -6.86 5.23 -11.14
CA ARG A 222 -5.76 6.13 -10.80
C ARG A 222 -6.33 7.25 -9.92
N ASN A 223 -6.23 7.06 -8.62
CA ASN A 223 -6.74 7.99 -7.62
C ASN A 223 -5.83 9.21 -7.62
N GLN A 224 -6.20 10.22 -8.38
CA GLN A 224 -5.46 11.48 -8.46
C GLN A 224 -6.11 12.50 -7.54
N SER A 225 -5.30 13.12 -6.70
CA SER A 225 -5.75 14.19 -5.82
C SER A 225 -5.58 15.53 -6.52
N TRP A 226 -6.69 16.23 -6.70
CA TRP A 226 -6.74 17.52 -7.37
C TRP A 226 -7.20 18.60 -6.39
N ARG A 227 -6.42 19.68 -6.29
CA ARG A 227 -6.81 20.89 -5.56
C ARG A 227 -7.49 21.84 -6.53
N PHE A 228 -8.76 22.14 -6.27
CA PHE A 228 -9.54 23.07 -7.07
C PHE A 228 -9.59 24.45 -6.43
N THR A 229 -9.68 25.48 -7.26
CA THR A 229 -9.82 26.88 -6.87
C THR A 229 -11.26 27.30 -7.10
N ILE A 230 -12.01 27.53 -6.03
CA ILE A 230 -13.42 27.94 -6.12
C ILE A 230 -13.63 29.29 -5.43
N PRO A 231 -14.52 30.16 -5.96
CA PRO A 231 -14.84 31.41 -5.28
C PRO A 231 -15.57 31.14 -3.96
N GLU A 232 -15.36 32.00 -2.95
CA GLU A 232 -16.09 31.92 -1.67
C GLU A 232 -17.55 32.40 -1.80
N GLU A 233 -18.35 31.65 -2.56
CA GLU A 233 -19.76 31.90 -2.78
C GLU A 233 -20.61 30.67 -2.40
N ASN A 234 -21.87 30.91 -2.04
CA ASN A 234 -22.79 29.83 -1.71
C ASN A 234 -23.02 28.95 -2.94
N GLY A 235 -22.72 27.66 -2.83
CA GLY A 235 -22.94 26.67 -3.88
C GLY A 235 -21.73 26.41 -4.78
N SER A 236 -20.61 27.13 -4.65
CA SER A 236 -19.42 26.91 -5.50
C SER A 236 -18.89 25.48 -5.46
N LEU A 237 -18.78 24.89 -4.26
CA LEU A 237 -18.35 23.51 -4.09
C LEU A 237 -19.35 22.51 -4.70
N VAL A 238 -20.65 22.79 -4.58
CA VAL A 238 -21.70 21.93 -5.13
C VAL A 238 -21.69 21.97 -6.65
N LYS A 239 -21.45 23.15 -7.23
CA LYS A 239 -21.26 23.33 -8.66
C LYS A 239 -20.09 22.48 -9.14
N LEU A 240 -18.92 22.59 -8.50
CA LEU A 240 -17.76 21.75 -8.80
C LEU A 240 -18.10 20.25 -8.75
N LEU A 241 -18.80 19.79 -7.72
CA LEU A 241 -19.20 18.38 -7.58
C LEU A 241 -20.21 17.92 -8.64
N THR A 242 -21.05 18.84 -9.15
CA THR A 242 -22.07 18.54 -10.14
C THR A 242 -21.53 18.57 -11.56
N ASP A 243 -20.55 19.43 -11.83
CA ASP A 243 -19.91 19.63 -13.13
C ASP A 243 -18.90 18.52 -13.48
N LEU A 244 -18.48 17.69 -12.52
CA LEU A 244 -17.60 16.55 -12.77
C LEU A 244 -18.20 15.56 -13.81
N PRO A 245 -17.38 14.95 -14.69
CA PRO A 245 -17.85 13.93 -15.64
C PRO A 245 -18.55 12.75 -14.96
N GLY A 246 -19.46 12.10 -15.69
CA GLY A 246 -20.35 11.06 -15.15
C GLY A 246 -19.61 9.79 -14.70
N GLY A 247 -18.60 9.34 -15.45
CA GLY A 247 -17.80 8.16 -15.13
C GLY A 247 -16.83 8.35 -13.97
N VAL A 248 -16.53 9.61 -13.59
CA VAL A 248 -15.57 9.94 -12.54
C VAL A 248 -16.20 9.79 -11.16
N SER A 249 -15.59 8.92 -10.33
CA SER A 249 -16.01 8.74 -8.95
C SER A 249 -15.15 9.54 -7.98
N ILE A 250 -15.76 10.13 -6.97
CA ILE A 250 -15.04 10.79 -5.88
C ILE A 250 -14.74 9.73 -4.83
N THR A 251 -13.45 9.49 -4.58
CA THR A 251 -12.98 8.57 -3.52
C THR A 251 -12.55 9.30 -2.27
N ASP A 252 -12.26 10.60 -2.36
CA ASP A 252 -11.93 11.43 -1.21
C ASP A 252 -12.35 12.88 -1.45
N LEU A 253 -12.80 13.56 -0.39
CA LEU A 253 -13.07 15.00 -0.44
C LEU A 253 -12.67 15.64 0.89
N GLN A 254 -11.82 16.66 0.79
CA GLN A 254 -11.28 17.44 1.89
C GLN A 254 -11.57 18.92 1.65
N TYR A 255 -12.38 19.53 2.53
CA TYR A 255 -12.70 20.94 2.45
C TYR A 255 -13.06 21.52 3.82
N GLY A 256 -12.60 22.73 4.08
CA GLY A 256 -12.98 23.53 5.23
C GLY A 256 -12.97 25.01 4.85
N ARG A 257 -14.05 25.72 5.16
CA ARG A 257 -14.14 27.16 4.85
C ARG A 257 -13.12 27.91 5.69
N SER A 258 -12.26 28.67 5.04
CA SER A 258 -11.23 29.50 5.66
C SER A 258 -11.41 30.97 5.26
N ALA A 259 -10.65 31.88 5.88
CA ALA A 259 -10.69 33.31 5.51
C ALA A 259 -9.97 33.63 4.19
N GLN A 260 -9.46 32.62 3.48
CA GLN A 260 -8.80 32.77 2.18
C GLN A 260 -9.84 32.81 1.06
N ASP A 261 -9.72 33.76 0.15
CA ASP A 261 -10.49 33.81 -1.10
C ASP A 261 -9.47 33.88 -2.26
N PRO A 262 -9.42 32.88 -3.15
CA PRO A 262 -10.35 31.75 -3.32
C PRO A 262 -10.19 30.61 -2.30
N GLN A 263 -11.23 29.77 -2.18
CA GLN A 263 -11.21 28.54 -1.38
C GLN A 263 -10.58 27.38 -2.18
N LEU A 264 -9.97 26.43 -1.46
CA LEU A 264 -9.10 25.39 -2.03
C LEU A 264 -9.50 23.95 -1.62
N PRO A 265 -10.68 23.43 -2.02
CA PRO A 265 -11.04 22.03 -1.78
C PRO A 265 -10.08 21.06 -2.49
N VAL A 266 -9.83 19.91 -1.87
CA VAL A 266 -9.10 18.80 -2.48
C VAL A 266 -10.04 17.62 -2.71
N LEU A 267 -10.08 17.12 -3.94
CA LEU A 267 -10.86 15.95 -4.34
C LEU A 267 -9.89 14.86 -4.82
N THR A 268 -10.01 13.64 -4.27
CA THR A 268 -9.39 12.47 -4.91
C THR A 268 -10.40 11.84 -5.85
N LEU A 269 -10.01 11.77 -7.11
CA LEU A 269 -10.84 11.32 -8.21
C LEU A 269 -10.34 10.00 -8.74
N ALA A 270 -11.28 9.08 -8.91
CA ALA A 270 -11.06 7.74 -9.39
C ALA A 270 -11.63 7.68 -10.81
N VAL A 271 -10.72 7.78 -11.79
CA VAL A 271 -11.03 7.88 -13.21
C VAL A 271 -10.88 6.50 -13.86
N PRO A 272 -11.92 5.94 -14.49
CA PRO A 272 -11.82 4.75 -15.33
C PRO A 272 -10.91 4.98 -16.55
N GLU A 273 -10.19 3.95 -17.01
CA GLU A 273 -9.28 4.04 -18.17
C GLU A 273 -10.00 4.52 -19.44
N ASP A 274 -11.25 4.08 -19.65
CA ASP A 274 -12.08 4.45 -20.81
C ASP A 274 -12.62 5.89 -20.75
N GLU A 275 -12.51 6.55 -19.60
CA GLU A 275 -12.99 7.92 -19.35
C GLU A 275 -11.82 8.94 -19.23
N GLU A 276 -10.56 8.49 -19.32
CA GLU A 276 -9.38 9.36 -19.16
C GLU A 276 -9.33 10.52 -20.15
N ALA A 277 -9.73 10.27 -21.41
CA ALA A 277 -9.74 11.31 -22.45
C ALA A 277 -10.77 12.41 -22.15
N GLU A 278 -12.00 12.03 -21.82
CA GLU A 278 -13.08 12.97 -21.46
C GLU A 278 -12.73 13.74 -20.18
N PHE A 279 -12.18 13.05 -19.17
CA PHE A 279 -11.71 13.71 -17.96
C PHE A 279 -10.57 14.69 -18.22
N GLY A 280 -9.62 14.33 -19.10
CA GLY A 280 -8.53 15.21 -19.51
C GLY A 280 -9.01 16.47 -20.22
N GLU A 281 -9.97 16.35 -21.13
CA GLU A 281 -10.62 17.49 -21.80
C GLU A 281 -11.33 18.38 -20.79
N TRP A 282 -12.19 17.82 -19.94
CA TRP A 282 -12.87 18.55 -18.87
C TRP A 282 -11.88 19.29 -17.97
N LEU A 283 -10.81 18.61 -17.53
CA LEU A 283 -9.80 19.19 -16.68
C LEU A 283 -9.03 20.31 -17.38
N SER A 284 -8.81 20.21 -18.69
CA SER A 284 -8.19 21.27 -19.50
C SER A 284 -9.07 22.53 -19.57
N GLU A 285 -10.40 22.38 -19.58
CA GLU A 285 -11.33 23.51 -19.46
C GLU A 285 -11.29 24.13 -18.05
N GLN A 286 -10.95 23.33 -17.03
CA GLN A 286 -10.75 23.76 -15.64
C GLN A 286 -9.30 24.18 -15.31
N GLN A 287 -8.33 24.12 -16.25
CA GLN A 287 -6.88 24.18 -15.95
C GLN A 287 -6.41 25.45 -15.21
N ALA A 288 -7.13 26.56 -15.34
CA ALA A 288 -6.82 27.78 -14.58
C ALA A 288 -7.17 27.66 -13.07
N GLN A 289 -7.82 26.58 -12.67
CA GLN A 289 -8.43 26.40 -11.35
C GLN A 289 -8.13 25.03 -10.72
N ALA A 290 -7.26 24.18 -11.27
CA ALA A 290 -6.95 22.85 -10.71
C ALA A 290 -5.44 22.56 -10.70
N VAL A 291 -4.93 22.01 -9.60
CA VAL A 291 -3.51 21.61 -9.43
C VAL A 291 -3.45 20.17 -8.94
N ASP A 292 -2.60 19.34 -9.56
CA ASP A 292 -2.32 17.98 -9.09
C ASP A 292 -1.52 18.05 -7.78
N VAL A 293 -2.04 17.43 -6.74
CA VAL A 293 -1.47 17.36 -5.39
C VAL A 293 -1.37 15.92 -4.91
N THR A 294 -1.34 14.98 -5.86
CA THR A 294 -1.20 13.55 -5.60
C THR A 294 0.12 13.27 -4.87
N GLY A 295 0.03 12.63 -3.70
CA GLY A 295 1.21 12.30 -2.87
C GLY A 295 1.68 13.41 -1.94
N GLU A 296 1.09 14.60 -2.00
CA GLU A 296 1.42 15.68 -1.06
C GLU A 296 1.09 15.26 0.39
N ALA A 297 1.98 15.61 1.31
CA ALA A 297 1.87 15.19 2.72
C ALA A 297 0.58 15.72 3.36
N GLU A 298 0.21 16.98 3.09
CA GLU A 298 -1.01 17.58 3.64
C GLU A 298 -2.31 16.88 3.21
N VAL A 299 -2.33 16.29 2.01
CA VAL A 299 -3.45 15.51 1.49
C VAL A 299 -3.46 14.12 2.13
N SER A 300 -2.29 13.48 2.20
CA SER A 300 -2.11 12.13 2.75
C SER A 300 -2.43 12.07 4.24
N TYR A 301 -2.03 13.08 5.01
CA TYR A 301 -2.34 13.23 6.43
C TYR A 301 -3.67 13.94 6.70
N ARG A 302 -4.45 14.26 5.66
CA ARG A 302 -5.80 14.85 5.73
C ARG A 302 -5.89 16.17 6.51
N LEU A 303 -4.97 17.09 6.27
CA LEU A 303 -4.96 18.38 6.98
C LEU A 303 -6.07 19.32 6.47
N ILE A 304 -7.26 19.23 7.05
CA ILE A 304 -8.41 20.10 6.70
C ILE A 304 -8.42 21.33 7.61
N ARG A 305 -8.05 22.49 7.06
CA ARG A 305 -8.13 23.78 7.76
C ARG A 305 -9.52 24.38 7.60
N TYR A 306 -10.08 24.92 8.69
CA TYR A 306 -11.31 25.71 8.66
C TYR A 306 -11.28 26.80 9.74
N SER A 307 -12.11 27.82 9.59
CA SER A 307 -12.20 28.96 10.51
C SER A 307 -13.60 29.04 11.12
N PRO A 308 -13.81 28.53 12.36
CA PRO A 308 -15.13 28.49 13.00
C PRO A 308 -15.79 29.86 13.13
N SER A 309 -15.00 30.93 13.26
CA SER A 309 -15.49 32.31 13.36
C SER A 309 -16.23 32.79 12.10
N LEU A 310 -16.11 32.08 10.98
CA LEU A 310 -16.84 32.39 9.74
C LEU A 310 -18.22 31.76 9.69
N PHE A 311 -18.55 30.86 10.63
CA PHE A 311 -19.80 30.13 10.64
C PHE A 311 -20.87 30.95 11.36
N ARG A 312 -22.09 30.93 10.84
CA ARG A 312 -23.22 31.68 11.40
C ARG A 312 -24.11 30.79 12.25
N ALA A 313 -24.54 29.68 11.66
CA ALA A 313 -25.39 28.68 12.32
C ALA A 313 -25.02 27.30 11.77
N PRO A 314 -23.87 26.74 12.19
CA PRO A 314 -23.39 25.47 11.66
C PRO A 314 -24.13 24.27 12.24
N LEU A 315 -24.40 23.29 11.39
CA LEU A 315 -24.87 21.94 11.73
C LEU A 315 -23.83 20.94 11.25
N PHE A 316 -23.28 20.15 12.17
CA PHE A 316 -22.40 19.05 11.81
C PHE A 316 -23.15 17.73 11.80
N VAL A 317 -23.02 16.98 10.71
CA VAL A 317 -23.66 15.68 10.55
C VAL A 317 -22.68 14.65 10.00
N GLU A 318 -22.75 13.45 10.55
CA GLU A 318 -22.21 12.24 9.97
C GLU A 318 -23.26 11.65 9.02
N VAL A 319 -22.87 11.39 7.77
CA VAL A 319 -23.75 10.87 6.74
C VAL A 319 -23.18 9.58 6.18
N GLU A 320 -24.03 8.55 6.15
CA GLU A 320 -23.73 7.25 5.55
C GLU A 320 -24.30 7.21 4.12
N PHE A 321 -23.42 7.16 3.12
CA PHE A 321 -23.79 7.03 1.72
C PHE A 321 -23.92 5.56 1.31
N PRO A 322 -24.96 5.20 0.53
CA PRO A 322 -25.08 3.87 -0.06
C PRO A 322 -23.97 3.60 -1.08
N GLU A 323 -23.69 2.33 -1.33
CA GLU A 323 -22.71 1.80 -2.30
C GLU A 323 -23.16 2.02 -3.76
N ARG A 324 -23.41 3.27 -4.16
CA ARG A 324 -23.70 3.67 -5.54
C ARG A 324 -22.92 4.91 -5.91
N ALA A 325 -22.29 4.89 -7.08
CA ALA A 325 -21.64 6.07 -7.65
C ALA A 325 -22.66 7.22 -7.76
N GLY A 326 -22.22 8.44 -7.42
CA GLY A 326 -23.07 9.64 -7.48
C GLY A 326 -24.02 9.86 -6.28
N ALA A 327 -24.05 8.97 -5.27
CA ALA A 327 -24.86 9.18 -4.06
C ALA A 327 -24.55 10.52 -3.36
N LEU A 328 -23.26 10.87 -3.27
CA LEU A 328 -22.83 12.14 -2.72
C LEU A 328 -23.36 13.32 -3.54
N ARG A 329 -23.23 13.27 -4.87
CA ARG A 329 -23.72 14.33 -5.76
C ARG A 329 -25.23 14.53 -5.62
N ALA A 330 -25.99 13.43 -5.54
CA ALA A 330 -27.44 13.46 -5.34
C ALA A 330 -27.83 14.13 -4.01
N PHE A 331 -27.17 13.77 -2.91
CA PHE A 331 -27.39 14.38 -1.60
C PHE A 331 -27.04 15.88 -1.60
N MET A 332 -25.90 16.26 -2.19
CA MET A 332 -25.49 17.67 -2.31
C MET A 332 -26.50 18.49 -3.12
N ARG A 333 -27.06 17.92 -4.20
CA ARG A 333 -28.11 18.58 -5.00
C ARG A 333 -29.38 18.85 -4.19
N GLU A 334 -29.75 17.97 -3.26
CA GLU A 334 -30.94 18.12 -2.42
C GLU A 334 -30.76 19.17 -1.32
N VAL A 335 -29.57 19.24 -0.70
CA VAL A 335 -29.33 20.09 0.48
C VAL A 335 -28.78 21.48 0.12
N SER A 336 -28.06 21.61 -1.00
CA SER A 336 -27.39 22.85 -1.42
C SER A 336 -28.24 24.12 -1.61
N PRO A 337 -29.54 24.06 -1.97
CA PRO A 337 -30.31 25.29 -2.17
C PRO A 337 -30.55 26.09 -0.89
N LEU A 338 -30.33 25.49 0.28
CA LEU A 338 -30.73 26.03 1.58
C LEU A 338 -29.55 26.26 2.53
N VAL A 339 -28.35 25.78 2.18
CA VAL A 339 -27.20 25.75 3.09
C VAL A 339 -25.90 26.04 2.36
N SER A 340 -24.92 26.55 3.07
CA SER A 340 -23.55 26.70 2.56
C SER A 340 -22.63 25.72 3.24
N LEU A 341 -21.90 24.90 2.47
CA LEU A 341 -20.92 23.98 3.04
C LEU A 341 -19.78 24.75 3.71
N CYS A 342 -19.50 24.41 4.96
CA CYS A 342 -18.40 25.00 5.73
C CYS A 342 -17.34 23.97 6.12
N TYR A 343 -17.65 22.69 6.07
CA TYR A 343 -16.72 21.59 6.30
C TYR A 343 -17.14 20.34 5.53
N PHE A 344 -16.18 19.59 5.01
CA PHE A 344 -16.42 18.33 4.34
C PHE A 344 -15.20 17.42 4.48
N ASN A 345 -15.41 16.25 5.08
CA ASN A 345 -14.41 15.20 5.19
C ASN A 345 -15.05 13.86 4.81
N TYR A 346 -14.61 13.30 3.68
CA TYR A 346 -15.09 12.02 3.18
C TYR A 346 -13.94 11.23 2.62
N THR A 347 -13.94 9.93 2.92
CA THR A 347 -13.06 8.94 2.31
C THR A 347 -13.88 7.70 2.01
N TYR A 348 -13.73 7.20 0.79
CA TYR A 348 -14.26 5.91 0.38
C TYR A 348 -13.30 4.81 0.82
N SER A 349 -13.67 4.06 1.86
CA SER A 349 -12.85 2.99 2.45
C SER A 349 -12.95 1.64 1.73
N GLY A 350 -13.76 1.52 0.67
CA GLY A 350 -14.06 0.24 0.03
C GLY A 350 -15.02 -0.66 0.84
N GLU A 351 -15.50 -0.19 2.00
CA GLU A 351 -16.61 -0.82 2.72
C GLU A 351 -17.94 -0.59 2.00
N ARG A 352 -18.96 -1.42 2.31
CA ARG A 352 -20.34 -1.32 1.78
C ARG A 352 -21.05 0.01 2.11
N VAL A 353 -20.43 0.91 2.87
CA VAL A 353 -20.99 2.20 3.31
C VAL A 353 -19.89 3.27 3.32
N GLY A 354 -20.03 4.31 2.50
CA GLY A 354 -19.15 5.48 2.58
C GLY A 354 -19.61 6.40 3.71
N ARG A 355 -18.71 6.87 4.58
CA ARG A 355 -19.04 7.82 5.65
C ARG A 355 -18.43 9.19 5.37
N ALA A 356 -19.21 10.25 5.56
CA ALA A 356 -18.70 11.62 5.53
C ALA A 356 -19.08 12.38 6.80
N LEU A 357 -18.20 13.26 7.23
CA LEU A 357 -18.49 14.34 8.17
C LEU A 357 -18.70 15.64 7.39
N LEU A 358 -19.87 16.24 7.55
CA LEU A 358 -20.29 17.45 6.85
C LEU A 358 -20.59 18.57 7.85
N GLY A 359 -20.14 19.78 7.54
CA GLY A 359 -20.56 21.01 8.19
C GLY A 359 -21.44 21.83 7.24
N LEU A 360 -22.69 22.02 7.62
CA LEU A 360 -23.69 22.78 6.87
C LEU A 360 -23.96 24.09 7.62
N ASP A 361 -23.58 25.22 7.04
CA ASP A 361 -23.75 26.54 7.65
C ASP A 361 -25.00 27.23 7.09
N PHE A 362 -25.89 27.60 8.01
CA PHE A 362 -27.15 28.27 7.70
C PHE A 362 -27.04 29.78 7.91
N PRO A 363 -27.83 30.60 7.20
CA PRO A 363 -27.80 32.05 7.36
C PRO A 363 -28.12 32.52 8.78
N ASP A 364 -29.00 31.80 9.48
CA ASP A 364 -29.51 32.11 10.81
C ASP A 364 -30.07 30.86 11.53
N ALA A 365 -30.40 31.03 12.81
CA ALA A 365 -30.92 29.95 13.65
C ALA A 365 -32.32 29.45 13.26
N GLU A 366 -33.12 30.24 12.54
CA GLU A 366 -34.45 29.82 12.10
C GLU A 366 -34.34 28.90 10.89
N SER A 367 -33.51 29.29 9.93
CA SER A 367 -33.12 28.50 8.76
C SER A 367 -32.46 27.19 9.17
N LEU A 368 -31.62 27.20 10.22
CA LEU A 368 -31.05 25.99 10.81
C LEU A 368 -32.13 25.02 11.30
N ARG A 369 -33.18 25.49 11.99
CA ARG A 369 -34.24 24.60 12.51
C ARG A 369 -34.95 23.88 11.38
N SER A 370 -35.42 24.63 10.37
CA SER A 370 -36.12 24.06 9.21
C SER A 370 -35.21 23.19 8.35
N GLY A 371 -33.96 23.62 8.15
CA GLY A 371 -32.98 22.88 7.37
C GLY A 371 -32.49 21.59 8.03
N ARG A 372 -32.40 21.56 9.37
CA ARG A 372 -32.08 20.35 10.14
C ARG A 372 -33.10 19.25 9.87
N GLU A 373 -34.39 19.57 9.86
CA GLU A 373 -35.45 18.59 9.57
C GLU A 373 -35.30 18.02 8.15
N LEU A 374 -34.98 18.85 7.16
CA LEU A 374 -34.74 18.42 5.79
C LEU A 374 -33.54 17.47 5.70
N VAL A 375 -32.41 17.85 6.29
CA VAL A 375 -31.17 17.05 6.29
C VAL A 375 -31.41 15.69 6.93
N MET A 376 -32.15 15.64 8.04
CA MET A 376 -32.52 14.37 8.69
C MET A 376 -33.49 13.55 7.82
N ALA A 377 -34.39 14.20 7.09
CA ALA A 377 -35.35 13.53 6.20
C ALA A 377 -34.72 12.92 4.94
N CYS A 378 -33.45 13.23 4.63
CA CYS A 378 -32.69 12.56 3.56
C CYS A 378 -32.32 11.11 3.93
N ALA A 379 -32.31 10.76 5.22
CA ALA A 379 -32.04 9.40 5.69
C ALA A 379 -33.10 8.40 5.17
N GLY A 380 -32.64 7.28 4.63
CA GLY A 380 -33.49 6.24 4.02
C GLY A 380 -34.03 6.60 2.63
N LYS A 381 -33.76 7.80 2.09
CA LYS A 381 -34.14 8.21 0.73
C LYS A 381 -32.92 8.36 -0.17
N THR A 382 -32.08 9.34 0.14
CA THR A 382 -30.92 9.71 -0.68
C THR A 382 -29.64 9.13 -0.10
N VAL A 383 -29.57 9.07 1.23
CA VAL A 383 -28.47 8.53 2.04
C VAL A 383 -29.00 7.45 2.99
N ARG A 384 -28.14 6.55 3.45
CA ARG A 384 -28.52 5.42 4.32
C ARG A 384 -28.90 5.89 5.72
N ALA A 385 -28.10 6.76 6.31
CA ALA A 385 -28.31 7.32 7.63
C ALA A 385 -27.72 8.73 7.73
N VAL A 386 -28.28 9.53 8.63
CA VAL A 386 -27.77 10.84 9.02
C VAL A 386 -27.78 10.90 10.53
N LYS A 387 -26.65 11.29 11.12
CA LYS A 387 -26.51 11.44 12.57
C LYS A 387 -25.90 12.81 12.86
N GLU A 388 -26.53 13.56 13.75
CA GLU A 388 -25.96 14.82 14.21
C GLU A 388 -24.73 14.59 15.07
N VAL A 389 -23.71 15.42 14.86
CA VAL A 389 -22.49 15.43 15.65
C VAL A 389 -22.58 16.62 16.59
N SER A 390 -22.65 16.34 17.90
CA SER A 390 -22.60 17.41 18.90
C SER A 390 -21.23 18.07 18.89
N LEU A 391 -21.23 19.40 18.79
CA LEU A 391 -20.04 20.23 18.95
C LEU A 391 -19.60 20.35 20.42
N ASP A 392 -20.42 19.92 21.38
CA ASP A 392 -20.11 20.01 22.82
C ASP A 392 -18.88 19.16 23.20
N HIS A 393 -18.57 18.13 22.42
CA HIS A 393 -17.39 17.28 22.60
C HIS A 393 -16.14 17.78 21.87
N LEU A 394 -16.27 18.78 21.00
CA LEU A 394 -15.17 19.36 20.21
C LEU A 394 -14.51 20.57 20.89
N GLY A 395 -14.90 20.88 22.14
CA GLY A 395 -14.32 21.96 22.92
C GLY A 395 -14.81 23.32 22.44
N GLY A 396 -15.83 23.85 23.11
CA GLY A 396 -16.25 25.22 22.94
C GLY A 396 -15.11 26.18 23.24
N ALA A 397 -14.58 26.84 22.21
CA ALA A 397 -13.98 28.15 22.39
C ALA A 397 -15.15 29.13 22.58
N ARG A 398 -15.42 29.49 23.84
CA ARG A 398 -16.08 30.75 24.17
C ARG A 398 -15.17 31.92 23.83
#